data_AF-C0E5K2-F1
#
_entry.id   AF-C0E5K2-F1
#
_cell.length_a   1.000
_cell.length_b   1.000
_cell.length_c   1.000
_cell.angle_alpha   90.00
_cell.angle_beta   90.00
_cell.angle_gamma   90.00
#
_symmetry.space_group_name_H-M   'P 1'
#
loop_
_entity.id
_entity.type
_entity.pdbx_description
1 polymer ?
#
loop_
_entity_poly.entity_id
_entity_poly.type
_entity_poly.pdbx_seq_one_letter_code
_entity_poly.pdbx_strand_id
1 'polypeptide(L)'
;MSHHQNPHPSAQLLPLSSSGAVPASFTQREARELAQAQNQEVARGTTEATRLMAAGYVAGVGVQLCGMLAREAEFQAGGDPRAAARADYIVDLFAQTAGQAVRGFERRR
;
A
#
# COMPACT_ATOMS: atom_id res chain seq x y z
N MET A 1 14.92 0.37 -52.09
CA MET A 1 14.70 0.12 -50.65
C MET A 1 14.94 1.42 -49.90
N SER A 2 13.88 2.21 -49.73
CA SER A 2 13.95 3.55 -49.16
C SER A 2 13.45 3.48 -47.72
N HIS A 3 14.37 3.40 -46.76
CA HIS A 3 14.01 3.60 -45.35
C HIS A 3 13.99 5.09 -45.06
N HIS A 4 12.77 5.64 -45.05
CA HIS A 4 12.45 6.96 -44.54
C HIS A 4 12.61 6.94 -43.00
N GLN A 5 13.78 7.34 -42.51
CA GLN A 5 14.00 7.58 -41.09
C GLN A 5 13.32 8.91 -40.72
N ASN A 6 12.16 8.81 -40.07
CA ASN A 6 11.55 9.95 -39.39
C ASN A 6 12.48 10.41 -38.25
N PRO A 7 12.89 11.69 -38.19
CA PRO A 7 13.57 12.20 -37.00
C PRO A 7 12.56 12.24 -35.85
N HIS A 8 12.86 11.49 -34.79
CA HIS A 8 12.16 11.64 -33.52
C HIS A 8 12.22 13.12 -33.11
N PRO A 9 11.09 13.75 -32.74
CA PRO A 9 11.15 15.07 -32.12
C PRO A 9 11.93 14.89 -30.82
N SER A 10 13.15 15.41 -30.81
CA SER A 10 13.91 15.64 -29.59
C SER A 10 12.96 16.42 -28.69
N ALA A 11 12.48 15.78 -27.63
CA ALA A 11 11.73 16.44 -26.58
C ALA A 11 12.60 17.63 -26.17
N GLN A 12 12.21 18.82 -26.61
CA GLN A 12 12.78 20.06 -26.18
C GLN A 12 12.54 20.06 -24.68
N LEU A 13 13.57 19.68 -23.91
CA LEU A 13 13.70 20.02 -22.52
C LEU A 13 13.68 21.55 -22.52
N LEU A 14 12.48 22.10 -22.39
CA LEU A 14 12.26 23.49 -22.05
C LEU A 14 13.25 23.77 -20.92
N PRO A 15 14.22 24.70 -21.11
CA PRO A 15 14.98 25.16 -19.98
C PRO A 15 13.95 25.80 -19.06
N LEU A 16 13.67 25.17 -17.91
CA LEU A 16 12.99 25.80 -16.79
C LEU A 16 13.94 26.89 -16.24
N SER A 17 14.18 27.90 -17.06
CA SER A 17 14.76 29.18 -16.70
C SER A 17 13.61 30.07 -16.24
N SER A 18 12.86 29.63 -15.23
CA SER A 18 12.25 30.57 -14.30
C SER A 18 13.15 30.56 -13.07
N SER A 19 13.92 31.62 -12.92
CA SER A 19 14.72 31.89 -11.74
C SER A 19 13.84 31.73 -10.49
N GLY A 20 13.91 30.55 -9.86
CA GLY A 20 13.54 30.36 -8.47
C GLY A 20 14.59 31.10 -7.67
N ALA A 21 14.47 32.43 -7.63
CA ALA A 21 15.27 33.27 -6.77
C ALA A 21 15.10 32.71 -5.35
N VAL A 22 16.15 32.07 -4.84
CA VAL A 22 16.26 31.79 -3.42
C VAL A 22 15.96 33.14 -2.74
N PRO A 23 14.91 33.23 -1.91
CA PRO A 23 14.54 34.50 -1.29
C PRO A 23 15.79 35.11 -0.67
N ALA A 24 16.01 36.42 -0.82
CA ALA A 24 17.24 37.07 -0.32
C ALA A 24 17.47 36.86 1.20
N SER A 25 16.44 36.44 1.92
CA SER A 25 16.44 36.08 3.34
C SER A 25 16.70 34.60 3.65
N PHE A 26 16.74 33.70 2.66
CA PHE A 26 16.88 32.26 2.88
C PHE A 26 18.34 31.90 3.11
N THR A 27 18.66 31.66 4.37
CA THR A 27 20.00 31.37 4.86
C THR A 27 20.39 29.91 4.60
N GLN A 28 21.70 29.65 4.57
CA GLN A 28 22.22 28.29 4.51
C GLN A 28 21.76 27.41 5.70
N ARG A 29 21.48 28.04 6.84
CA ARG A 29 20.93 27.39 8.02
C ARG A 29 19.48 26.93 7.78
N GLU A 30 18.62 27.80 7.27
CA GLU A 30 17.23 27.45 6.92
C GLU A 30 17.19 26.38 5.82
N ALA A 31 18.12 26.41 4.86
CA ALA A 31 18.24 25.35 3.86
C ALA A 31 18.55 23.98 4.49
N ARG A 32 19.43 23.94 5.49
CA ARG A 32 19.76 22.70 6.23
C ARG A 32 18.58 22.23 7.09
N GLU A 33 17.91 23.13 7.78
CA GLU A 33 16.74 22.83 8.61
C GLU A 33 15.58 22.30 7.73
N LEU A 34 15.35 22.91 6.57
CA LEU A 34 14.37 22.45 5.59
C LEU A 34 14.71 21.05 5.05
N ALA A 35 15.97 20.80 4.67
CA ALA A 35 16.39 19.50 4.19
C ALA A 35 16.21 18.41 5.26
N GLN A 36 16.49 18.72 6.53
CA GLN A 36 16.24 17.81 7.64
C GLN A 36 14.75 17.53 7.83
N ALA A 37 13.90 18.55 7.78
CA ALA A 37 12.45 18.40 7.88
C ALA A 37 11.88 17.56 6.73
N GLN A 38 12.34 17.80 5.50
CA GLN A 38 11.96 17.00 4.33
C GLN A 38 12.37 15.53 4.48
N ASN A 39 13.60 15.27 4.93
CA ASN A 39 14.07 13.90 5.14
C ASN A 39 13.25 13.17 6.21
N GLN A 40 12.89 13.86 7.30
CA GLN A 40 12.01 13.30 8.33
C GLN A 40 10.62 12.99 7.76
N GLU A 41 10.08 13.87 6.93
CA GLU A 41 8.76 13.66 6.33
C GLU A 41 8.77 12.51 5.31
N VAL A 42 9.81 12.41 4.48
CA VAL A 42 9.98 11.28 3.55
C VAL A 42 10.09 9.96 4.33
N ALA A 43 10.86 9.93 5.43
CA ALA A 43 11.00 8.74 6.26
C ALA A 43 9.66 8.33 6.92
N ARG A 44 8.88 9.32 7.40
CA ARG A 44 7.52 9.09 7.92
C ARG A 44 6.60 8.53 6.83
N GLY A 45 6.51 9.21 5.69
CA GLY A 45 5.66 8.79 4.58
C GLY A 45 6.01 7.39 4.06
N THR A 46 7.31 7.07 3.98
CA THR A 46 7.77 5.73 3.58
C THR A 46 7.31 4.67 4.58
N THR A 47 7.47 4.95 5.88
CA THR A 47 7.06 4.02 6.94
C THR A 47 5.54 3.79 6.94
N GLU A 48 4.76 4.86 6.76
CA GLU A 48 3.30 4.76 6.68
C GLU A 48 2.83 4.01 5.44
N ALA A 49 3.42 4.29 4.27
CA ALA A 49 3.12 3.60 3.04
C ALA A 49 3.42 2.09 3.15
N THR A 50 4.58 1.72 3.71
CA THR A 50 4.92 0.31 3.93
C THR A 50 3.92 -0.39 4.87
N ARG A 51 3.48 0.27 5.94
CA ARG A 51 2.46 -0.28 6.85
C ARG A 51 1.12 -0.47 6.15
N LEU A 52 0.71 0.50 5.33
CA LEU A 52 -0.53 0.39 4.54
C LEU A 52 -0.46 -0.76 3.54
N MET A 53 0.66 -0.91 2.83
CA MET A 53 0.87 -2.02 1.90
C MET A 53 0.83 -3.38 2.62
N ALA A 54 1.48 -3.49 3.78
CA ALA A 54 1.44 -4.71 4.58
C ALA A 54 0.03 -5.04 5.07
N ALA A 55 -0.72 -4.04 5.56
CA ALA A 55 -2.11 -4.20 5.96
C ALA A 55 -3.00 -4.67 4.80
N GLY A 56 -2.82 -4.06 3.62
CA GLY A 56 -3.52 -4.45 2.39
C GLY A 56 -3.21 -5.88 1.96
N TYR A 57 -1.95 -6.30 2.05
CA TYR A 57 -1.54 -7.67 1.74
C TYR A 57 -2.20 -8.68 2.69
N VAL A 58 -2.14 -8.44 3.99
CA VAL A 58 -2.78 -9.30 5.01
C VAL A 58 -4.29 -9.36 4.80
N ALA A 59 -4.93 -8.22 4.51
CA ALA A 59 -6.36 -8.17 4.21
C ALA A 59 -6.72 -9.00 2.96
N GLY A 60 -5.97 -8.84 1.87
CA GLY A 60 -6.20 -9.57 0.63
C GLY A 60 -6.05 -11.08 0.80
N VAL A 61 -4.96 -11.53 1.43
CA VAL A 61 -4.74 -12.95 1.76
C VAL A 61 -5.82 -13.47 2.70
N GLY A 62 -6.20 -12.69 3.72
CA GLY A 62 -7.26 -13.04 4.67
C GLY A 62 -8.60 -13.30 3.98
N VAL A 63 -9.03 -12.40 3.09
CA VAL A 63 -10.27 -12.56 2.31
C VAL A 63 -10.21 -13.82 1.44
N GLN A 64 -9.08 -14.05 0.75
CA GLN A 64 -8.92 -15.22 -0.10
C GLN A 64 -8.99 -16.53 0.71
N LEU A 65 -8.33 -16.58 1.86
CA LEU A 65 -8.35 -17.74 2.76
C LEU A 65 -9.76 -17.97 3.35
N CYS A 66 -10.47 -16.92 3.77
CA CYS A 66 -11.85 -17.03 4.24
C CYS A 66 -12.75 -17.70 3.19
N GLY A 67 -12.64 -17.29 1.91
CA GLY A 67 -13.41 -17.88 0.83
C GLY A 67 -13.09 -19.36 0.60
N MET A 68 -11.81 -19.75 0.67
CA MET A 68 -11.41 -21.15 0.55
C MET A 68 -11.89 -22.00 1.74
N LEU A 69 -11.79 -21.46 2.95
CA LEU A 69 -12.25 -22.13 4.17
C LEU A 69 -13.78 -22.30 4.18
N ALA A 70 -14.55 -21.30 3.73
CA ALA A 70 -16.00 -21.39 3.61
C ALA A 70 -16.40 -22.52 2.64
N ARG A 71 -15.74 -22.60 1.48
CA ARG A 71 -16.00 -23.67 0.52
C ARG A 71 -15.64 -25.06 1.06
N GLU A 72 -14.54 -25.17 1.80
CA GLU A 72 -14.14 -26.43 2.44
C GLU A 72 -15.10 -26.81 3.58
N ALA A 73 -15.59 -25.84 4.34
CA ALA A 73 -16.61 -26.03 5.37
C ALA A 73 -17.90 -26.60 4.78
N GLU A 74 -18.38 -26.04 3.67
CA GLU A 74 -19.53 -26.57 2.92
C GLU A 74 -19.30 -28.03 2.46
N PHE A 75 -18.11 -28.31 1.92
CA PHE A 75 -17.75 -29.65 1.47
C PHE A 75 -17.73 -30.66 2.62
N GLN A 76 -17.09 -30.33 3.75
CA GLN A 76 -17.00 -31.20 4.91
C GLN A 76 -18.33 -31.38 5.63
N ALA A 77 -19.19 -30.37 5.61
CA ALA A 77 -20.52 -30.47 6.20
C ALA A 77 -21.39 -31.50 5.48
N GLY A 78 -21.20 -31.70 4.17
CA GLY A 78 -21.89 -32.74 3.40
C GLY A 78 -23.42 -32.68 3.50
N GLY A 79 -23.98 -31.49 3.77
CA GLY A 79 -25.40 -31.27 4.00
C GLY A 79 -25.90 -31.54 5.44
N ASP A 80 -25.05 -31.98 6.37
CA ASP A 80 -25.42 -32.06 7.80
C ASP A 80 -25.47 -30.64 8.40
N PRO A 81 -26.65 -30.15 8.81
CA PRO A 81 -26.81 -28.81 9.37
C PRO A 81 -26.02 -28.61 10.67
N ARG A 82 -25.77 -29.66 11.46
CA ARG A 82 -24.96 -29.55 12.68
C ARG A 82 -23.47 -29.45 12.38
N ALA A 83 -23.01 -30.14 11.33
CA ALA A 83 -21.63 -30.02 10.87
C ALA A 83 -21.39 -28.65 10.22
N ALA A 84 -22.32 -28.17 9.39
CA ALA A 84 -22.28 -26.84 8.78
C ALA A 84 -22.12 -25.74 9.84
N ALA A 85 -23.00 -25.71 10.85
CA ALA A 85 -22.95 -24.70 11.91
C ALA A 85 -21.61 -24.68 12.68
N ARG A 86 -20.97 -25.84 12.88
CA ARG A 86 -19.65 -25.90 13.52
C ARG A 86 -18.54 -25.40 12.60
N ALA A 87 -18.60 -25.76 11.32
CA ALA A 87 -17.60 -25.35 10.34
C ALA A 87 -17.69 -23.84 10.06
N ASP A 88 -18.90 -23.30 9.93
CA ASP A 88 -19.16 -21.86 9.78
C ASP A 88 -18.60 -21.06 10.96
N TYR A 89 -18.80 -21.55 12.19
CA TYR A 89 -18.22 -20.92 13.37
C TYR A 89 -16.68 -20.80 13.30
N ILE A 90 -15.99 -21.82 12.76
CA ILE A 90 -14.53 -21.79 12.58
C ILE A 90 -14.14 -20.76 11.51
N VAL A 91 -14.88 -20.70 10.41
CA VAL A 91 -14.68 -19.71 9.34
C VAL A 91 -14.86 -18.29 9.88
N ASP A 92 -15.91 -18.06 10.68
CA ASP A 92 -16.17 -16.76 11.31
C ASP A 92 -15.07 -16.38 12.30
N LEU A 93 -14.56 -17.33 13.09
CA LEU A 93 -13.46 -17.08 14.01
C LEU A 93 -12.17 -16.71 13.26
N PHE A 94 -11.90 -17.39 12.14
CA PHE A 94 -10.78 -17.05 11.28
C PHE A 94 -10.94 -15.64 10.68
N ALA A 95 -12.13 -15.31 10.16
CA ALA A 95 -12.42 -14.00 9.58
C ALA A 95 -12.23 -12.87 10.61
N GLN A 96 -12.69 -13.08 11.84
CA GLN A 96 -12.47 -12.14 12.94
C GLN A 96 -10.99 -11.97 13.27
N THR A 97 -10.24 -13.07 13.34
CA THR A 97 -8.80 -13.05 13.62
C THR A 97 -8.02 -12.31 12.52
N ALA A 98 -8.34 -12.55 11.25
CA ALA A 98 -7.77 -11.83 10.12
C ALA A 98 -8.07 -10.32 10.19
N GLY A 99 -9.32 -9.95 10.53
CA GLY A 99 -9.71 -8.55 10.75
C GLY A 99 -8.94 -7.88 11.89
N GLN A 100 -8.68 -8.60 12.99
CA GLN A 100 -7.85 -8.10 14.08
C GLN A 100 -6.38 -7.91 13.68
N ALA A 101 -5.83 -8.80 12.87
CA ALA A 101 -4.46 -8.68 12.35
C ALA A 101 -4.28 -7.40 11.53
N VAL A 102 -5.25 -7.06 10.68
CA VAL A 102 -5.26 -5.80 9.90
C VAL A 102 -5.33 -4.58 10.83
N ARG A 103 -6.23 -4.58 11.83
CA ARG A 103 -6.33 -3.50 12.82
C ARG A 103 -5.05 -3.31 13.64
N GLY A 104 -4.23 -4.35 13.80
CA GLY A 104 -2.92 -4.29 14.45
C GLY A 104 -1.91 -3.36 13.76
N PHE A 105 -2.12 -3.00 12.48
CA PHE A 105 -1.30 -2.02 11.76
C PHE A 105 -1.69 -0.58 12.07
N GLU A 106 -2.96 -0.32 12.41
CA GLU A 106 -3.46 1.01 12.79
C GLU A 106 -3.05 1.42 14.20
N ARG A 107 -3.04 0.47 15.14
CA ARG A 107 -2.75 0.72 16.58
C ARG A 107 -1.28 0.95 16.92
N ARG A 108 -0.35 0.76 15.96
CA ARG A 108 1.09 1.02 16.16
C ARG A 108 1.52 2.42 15.74
N ARG A 109 0.57 3.37 15.74
CA ARG A 109 0.82 4.82 15.67
C ARG A 109 1.04 5.36 17.07
#